data_AF-A0A090IYJ0-F1
#
_entry.id   AF-A0A090IYJ0-F1
#
_cell.length_a   1.000
_cell.length_b   1.000
_cell.length_c   1.000
_cell.angle_alpha   90.00
_cell.angle_beta   90.00
_cell.angle_gamma   90.00
#
_symmetry.space_group_name_H-M   'P 1'
#
loop_
_entity.id
_entity.type
_entity.pdbx_description
1 polymer ?
#
loop_
_entity_poly.entity_id
_entity_poly.type
_entity_poly.pdbx_seq_one_letter_code
_entity_poly.pdbx_strand_id
1 'polypeptide(L)'
;MENVEQFLEQLQLDKNITLDDIPNIDLYMDQVIQLFESKYSGTKRNEDDKILTKTMINNYAKGKLFFPINNKKYSRDHLLLISIIYQLKGTISINDIKHVLEKLNEKIVKENFRLDLLYTSFLALVEQNVNQFRRDFRELVSGTTEEIQHFEDEDSDYLEKVLLISSLSYMSNLYRRTVERLVDEIHREE
;
A
#
# COMPACT_ATOMS: atom_id res chain seq x y z
N MET A 1 -23.01 12.94 4.75
CA MET A 1 -21.92 13.33 3.82
C MET A 1 -22.51 13.69 2.44
N GLU A 2 -22.41 14.95 1.98
CA GLU A 2 -23.21 15.46 0.83
C GLU A 2 -22.87 14.84 -0.55
N ASN A 3 -21.67 14.31 -0.78
CA ASN A 3 -21.35 13.62 -2.04
C ASN A 3 -20.28 12.52 -1.86
N VAL A 4 -20.74 11.27 -1.75
CA VAL A 4 -19.88 10.08 -1.56
C VAL A 4 -19.01 9.80 -2.79
N GLU A 5 -19.55 9.98 -4.00
CA GLU A 5 -18.82 9.69 -5.24
C GLU A 5 -17.66 10.67 -5.44
N GLN A 6 -17.90 11.97 -5.26
CA GLN A 6 -16.85 12.98 -5.37
C GLN A 6 -15.74 12.76 -4.33
N PHE A 7 -16.09 12.35 -3.11
CA PHE A 7 -15.11 12.00 -2.09
C PHE A 7 -14.28 10.78 -2.52
N LEU A 8 -14.91 9.70 -2.99
CA LEU A 8 -14.23 8.49 -3.45
C LEU A 8 -13.29 8.77 -4.64
N GLU A 9 -13.67 9.66 -5.57
CA GLU A 9 -12.82 10.08 -6.68
C GLU A 9 -11.56 10.81 -6.22
N GLN A 10 -11.67 11.67 -5.21
CA GLN A 10 -10.55 12.45 -4.67
C GLN A 10 -9.49 11.58 -3.95
N LEU A 11 -9.85 10.38 -3.48
CA LEU A 11 -8.94 9.50 -2.76
C LEU A 11 -7.84 8.86 -3.64
N GLN A 12 -8.01 8.85 -4.97
CA GLN A 12 -7.04 8.27 -5.92
C GLN A 12 -6.59 6.84 -5.57
N LEU A 13 -7.53 5.98 -5.17
CA LEU A 13 -7.28 4.65 -4.60
C LEU A 13 -6.63 3.63 -5.56
N ASP A 14 -6.69 3.89 -6.86
CA ASP A 14 -6.28 2.99 -7.95
C ASP A 14 -4.85 3.25 -8.45
N LYS A 15 -4.12 4.19 -7.85
CA LYS A 15 -2.75 4.52 -8.27
C LYS A 15 -1.77 3.41 -7.84
N ASN A 16 -1.26 2.65 -8.80
CA ASN A 16 -0.21 1.65 -8.62
C ASN A 16 0.75 1.64 -9.79
N ILE A 17 2.05 1.43 -9.55
CA ILE A 17 3.04 1.21 -10.61
C ILE A 17 2.70 -0.11 -11.33
N THR A 18 2.43 -0.04 -12.62
CA THR A 18 2.17 -1.20 -13.46
C THR A 18 3.47 -1.73 -14.06
N LEU A 19 3.42 -2.92 -14.63
CA LEU A 19 4.55 -3.49 -15.36
C LEU A 19 4.99 -2.62 -16.54
N ASP A 20 4.07 -1.90 -17.17
CA ASP A 20 4.35 -1.03 -18.33
C ASP A 20 4.96 0.32 -17.92
N ASP A 21 4.70 0.77 -16.68
CA ASP A 21 5.35 1.96 -16.12
C ASP A 21 6.85 1.73 -15.85
N ILE A 22 7.29 0.48 -15.74
CA ILE A 22 8.68 0.12 -15.43
C ILE A 22 9.50 -0.01 -16.71
N PRO A 23 10.56 0.80 -16.89
CA PRO A 23 11.38 0.76 -18.10
C PRO A 23 12.21 -0.52 -18.22
N ASN A 24 12.62 -0.84 -19.45
CA ASN A 24 13.47 -2.00 -19.78
C ASN A 24 14.97 -1.78 -19.48
N ILE A 25 15.31 -0.75 -18.70
CA ILE A 25 16.67 -0.43 -18.29
C ILE A 25 16.75 -0.32 -16.77
N ASP A 26 17.88 -0.69 -16.19
CA ASP A 26 18.11 -0.51 -14.76
C ASP A 26 18.21 0.98 -14.41
N LEU A 27 17.59 1.36 -13.30
CA LEU A 27 17.45 2.75 -12.88
C LEU A 27 18.47 3.13 -11.79
N TYR A 28 18.98 4.36 -11.84
CA TYR A 28 19.65 4.94 -10.68
C TYR A 28 18.64 5.35 -9.61
N MET A 29 19.07 5.44 -8.35
CA MET A 29 18.21 5.77 -7.20
C MET A 29 17.31 7.00 -7.43
N ASP A 30 17.83 8.08 -8.02
CA ASP A 30 17.04 9.29 -8.29
C ASP A 30 15.90 9.04 -9.29
N GLN A 31 16.12 8.16 -10.28
CA GLN A 31 15.11 7.77 -11.25
C GLN A 31 14.04 6.87 -10.63
N VAL A 32 14.42 6.01 -9.66
CA VAL A 32 13.46 5.24 -8.87
C VAL A 32 12.55 6.18 -8.07
N ILE A 33 13.13 7.18 -7.41
CA ILE A 33 12.34 8.18 -6.66
C ILE A 33 11.39 8.93 -7.60
N GLN A 34 11.87 9.38 -8.76
CA GLN A 34 11.04 10.08 -9.76
C GLN A 34 9.88 9.21 -10.27
N LEU A 35 10.13 7.92 -10.54
CA LEU A 35 9.08 6.98 -10.96
C LEU A 35 7.97 6.90 -9.90
N PHE A 36 8.34 6.68 -8.64
CA PHE A 36 7.36 6.60 -7.54
C PHE A 36 6.65 7.93 -7.32
N GLU A 37 7.36 9.05 -7.35
CA GLU A 37 6.76 10.38 -7.19
C GLU A 37 5.76 10.67 -8.31
N SER A 38 6.09 10.34 -9.56
CA SER A 38 5.20 10.54 -10.71
C SER A 38 3.88 9.76 -10.59
N LYS A 39 3.93 8.57 -9.98
CA LYS A 39 2.76 7.69 -9.86
C LYS A 39 1.90 7.97 -8.63
N TYR A 40 2.54 8.29 -7.51
CA TYR A 40 1.87 8.38 -6.20
C TYR A 40 1.73 9.81 -5.67
N SER A 41 2.22 10.85 -6.37
CA SER A 41 2.13 12.25 -5.90
C SER A 41 0.70 12.69 -5.52
N GLY A 42 -0.31 12.22 -6.25
CA GLY A 42 -1.71 12.50 -5.96
C GLY A 42 -2.31 11.76 -4.76
N THR A 43 -1.59 10.81 -4.16
CA THR A 43 -2.01 10.09 -2.95
C THR A 43 -1.45 10.71 -1.66
N LYS A 44 -0.73 11.83 -1.76
CA LYS A 44 -0.18 12.51 -0.58
C LYS A 44 -1.29 13.16 0.23
N ARG A 45 -1.13 13.15 1.55
CA ARG A 45 -2.01 13.91 2.45
C ARG A 45 -1.64 15.39 2.44
N ASN A 46 -0.35 15.70 2.50
CA ASN A 46 0.18 17.06 2.40
C ASN A 46 1.18 17.16 1.25
N GLU A 47 1.29 18.33 0.62
CA GLU A 47 2.19 18.54 -0.54
C GLU A 47 3.66 18.21 -0.21
N ASP A 48 4.08 18.51 1.02
CA ASP A 48 5.45 18.30 1.50
C ASP A 48 5.80 16.84 1.80
N ASP A 49 4.79 15.96 1.93
CA ASP A 49 4.99 14.54 2.22
C ASP A 49 5.84 13.90 1.11
N LYS A 50 6.75 13.01 1.49
CA LYS A 50 7.63 12.32 0.54
C LYS A 50 7.11 10.90 0.30
N ILE A 51 6.87 10.56 -0.97
CA ILE A 51 6.51 9.19 -1.38
C ILE A 51 7.65 8.23 -1.06
N LEU A 52 8.83 8.56 -1.55
CA LEU A 52 10.04 7.77 -1.40
C LEU A 52 11.24 8.69 -1.29
N THR A 53 12.17 8.38 -0.38
CA THR A 53 13.40 9.17 -0.17
C THR A 53 14.63 8.30 -0.39
N LYS A 54 15.78 8.94 -0.65
CA LYS A 54 17.09 8.25 -0.72
C LYS A 54 17.36 7.45 0.55
N THR A 55 17.05 8.03 1.71
CA THR A 55 17.22 7.38 3.01
C THR A 55 16.35 6.13 3.13
N MET A 56 15.08 6.18 2.73
CA MET A 56 14.19 5.01 2.73
C MET A 56 14.75 3.87 1.86
N ILE A 57 15.10 4.17 0.61
CA ILE A 57 15.64 3.15 -0.32
C ILE A 57 16.96 2.56 0.24
N ASN A 58 17.83 3.40 0.78
CA ASN A 58 19.06 2.95 1.42
C ASN A 58 18.80 2.06 2.64
N ASN A 59 17.77 2.35 3.43
CA ASN A 59 17.38 1.53 4.56
C ASN A 59 16.84 0.17 4.09
N TYR A 60 16.10 0.12 2.98
CA TYR A 60 15.65 -1.14 2.39
C TYR A 60 16.83 -2.00 1.92
N ALA A 61 17.80 -1.40 1.23
CA ALA A 61 19.01 -2.09 0.79
C ALA A 61 19.86 -2.58 1.98
N LYS A 62 20.11 -1.72 2.97
CA LYS A 62 20.88 -2.07 4.19
C LYS A 62 20.19 -3.14 5.03
N GLY A 63 18.86 -3.07 5.13
CA GLY A 63 18.02 -4.05 5.83
C GLY A 63 17.86 -5.36 5.07
N LYS A 64 18.37 -5.45 3.83
CA LYS A 64 18.24 -6.61 2.94
C LYS A 64 16.78 -6.98 2.64
N LEU A 65 15.91 -5.97 2.52
CA LEU A 65 14.50 -6.17 2.12
C LEU A 65 14.37 -6.60 0.66
N PHE A 66 15.39 -6.33 -0.15
CA PHE A 66 15.58 -6.89 -1.48
C PHE A 66 17.02 -7.37 -1.65
N PHE A 67 17.26 -8.22 -2.64
CA PHE A 67 18.59 -8.73 -2.98
C PHE A 67 19.57 -7.62 -3.39
N PRO A 68 20.91 -7.81 -3.29
CA PRO A 68 21.86 -6.74 -3.55
C PRO A 68 21.77 -6.13 -4.97
N ILE A 69 21.80 -4.80 -5.04
CA ILE A 69 21.86 -4.06 -6.30
C ILE A 69 23.22 -4.18 -6.98
N ASN A 70 23.27 -4.04 -8.31
CA ASN A 70 24.50 -4.05 -9.09
C ASN A 70 24.84 -2.64 -9.59
N ASN A 71 26.10 -2.20 -9.46
CA ASN A 71 26.61 -0.93 -9.99
C ASN A 71 25.75 0.32 -9.67
N LYS A 72 25.18 0.37 -8.46
CA LYS A 72 24.28 1.45 -7.99
C LYS A 72 22.97 1.57 -8.80
N LYS A 73 22.56 0.52 -9.50
CA LYS A 73 21.34 0.49 -10.29
C LYS A 73 20.34 -0.54 -9.76
N TYR A 74 19.06 -0.22 -9.92
CA TYR A 74 17.92 -1.02 -9.52
C TYR A 74 17.31 -1.64 -10.77
N SER A 75 17.34 -2.97 -10.84
CA SER A 75 16.70 -3.72 -11.93
C SER A 75 15.18 -3.69 -11.80
N ARG A 76 14.49 -4.16 -12.84
CA ARG A 76 13.03 -4.32 -12.87
C ARG A 76 12.50 -5.03 -11.61
N ASP A 77 13.11 -6.14 -11.21
CA ASP A 77 12.68 -6.89 -10.03
C ASP A 77 12.85 -6.10 -8.72
N HIS A 78 13.89 -5.26 -8.62
CA HIS A 78 14.02 -4.35 -7.47
C HIS A 78 12.86 -3.35 -7.43
N LEU A 79 12.40 -2.83 -8.58
CA LEU A 79 11.30 -1.87 -8.64
C LEU A 79 9.97 -2.53 -8.24
N LEU A 80 9.75 -3.79 -8.63
CA LEU A 80 8.60 -4.59 -8.19
C LEU A 80 8.64 -4.81 -6.67
N LEU A 81 9.79 -5.21 -6.11
CA LEU A 81 9.94 -5.38 -4.67
C LEU A 81 9.76 -4.07 -3.90
N ILE A 82 10.35 -2.97 -4.36
CA ILE A 82 10.17 -1.65 -3.72
C ILE A 82 8.70 -1.23 -3.78
N SER A 83 7.97 -1.59 -4.84
CA SER A 83 6.53 -1.31 -4.94
C SER A 83 5.73 -2.12 -3.90
N ILE A 84 6.07 -3.39 -3.68
CA ILE A 84 5.47 -4.20 -2.61
C ILE A 84 5.82 -3.62 -1.23
N ILE A 85 7.10 -3.30 -0.98
CA ILE A 85 7.56 -2.68 0.28
C ILE A 85 6.81 -1.37 0.55
N TYR A 86 6.58 -0.55 -0.48
CA TYR A 86 5.86 0.71 -0.36
C TYR A 86 4.42 0.51 0.15
N GLN A 87 3.76 -0.58 -0.22
CA GLN A 87 2.42 -0.91 0.26
C GLN A 87 2.44 -1.49 1.68
N LEU A 88 3.46 -2.28 2.03
CA LEU A 88 3.56 -2.91 3.35
C LEU A 88 3.99 -1.94 4.46
N LYS A 89 4.83 -0.94 4.16
CA LYS A 89 5.46 -0.05 5.16
C LYS A 89 4.48 0.75 6.03
N GLY A 90 3.24 0.93 5.57
CA GLY A 90 2.19 1.62 6.32
C GLY A 90 1.48 0.74 7.34
N THR A 91 1.64 -0.59 7.24
CA THR A 91 0.87 -1.56 8.02
C THR A 91 1.72 -2.34 9.01
N ILE A 92 2.92 -2.77 8.61
CA ILE A 92 3.81 -3.62 9.42
C ILE A 92 5.22 -3.03 9.54
N SER A 93 5.99 -3.55 10.51
CA SER A 93 7.34 -3.02 10.78
C SER A 93 8.33 -3.37 9.68
N ILE A 94 9.44 -2.64 9.60
CA ILE A 94 10.50 -2.94 8.60
C ILE A 94 11.11 -4.35 8.78
N ASN A 95 11.13 -4.86 10.02
CA ASN A 95 11.62 -6.21 10.31
C ASN A 95 10.63 -7.27 9.81
N ASP A 96 9.33 -7.05 10.01
CA ASP A 96 8.28 -7.92 9.48
C ASP A 96 8.31 -7.97 7.95
N ILE A 97 8.49 -6.81 7.31
CA ILE A 97 8.62 -6.73 5.84
C ILE A 97 9.83 -7.53 5.36
N LYS A 98 10.97 -7.39 6.05
CA LYS A 98 12.17 -8.17 5.73
C LYS A 98 11.86 -9.67 5.78
N HIS A 99 11.19 -10.12 6.84
CA HIS A 99 10.83 -11.53 7.04
C HIS A 99 9.91 -12.04 5.92
N VAL A 100 8.84 -11.30 5.63
CA VAL A 100 7.88 -11.62 4.56
C VAL A 100 8.57 -11.78 3.20
N LEU A 101 9.59 -10.95 2.92
CA LEU A 101 10.26 -10.92 1.62
C LEU A 101 11.50 -11.81 1.54
N GLU A 102 11.98 -12.40 2.65
CA GLU A 102 13.25 -13.14 2.69
C GLU A 102 13.23 -14.34 1.74
N LYS A 103 12.27 -15.24 1.91
CA LYS A 103 12.09 -16.42 1.05
C LYS A 103 11.81 -16.04 -0.41
N LEU A 104 11.10 -14.94 -0.64
CA LEU A 104 10.84 -14.44 -1.99
C LEU A 104 12.14 -13.97 -2.66
N ASN A 105 12.98 -13.22 -1.95
CA ASN A 105 14.30 -12.80 -2.42
C ASN A 105 15.18 -14.00 -2.78
N GLU A 106 15.17 -15.05 -1.96
CA GLU A 106 15.93 -16.26 -2.27
C GLU A 106 15.45 -16.93 -3.57
N LYS A 107 14.14 -17.04 -3.76
CA LYS A 107 13.54 -17.62 -4.98
C LYS A 107 13.92 -16.83 -6.23
N ILE A 108 13.91 -15.50 -6.16
CA ILE A 108 14.31 -14.64 -7.29
C ILE A 108 15.76 -14.92 -7.69
N VAL A 109 16.67 -14.97 -6.71
CA VAL A 109 18.10 -15.15 -6.97
C VAL A 109 18.47 -16.59 -7.38
N LYS A 110 17.84 -17.60 -6.76
CA LYS A 110 18.25 -19.01 -6.89
C LYS A 110 17.41 -19.82 -7.89
N GLU A 111 16.14 -19.47 -8.10
CA GLU A 111 15.15 -20.34 -8.75
C GLU A 111 14.53 -19.76 -10.04
N ASN A 112 15.12 -18.70 -10.62
CA ASN A 112 14.58 -17.99 -11.79
C ASN A 112 13.08 -17.66 -11.62
N PHE A 113 12.70 -17.22 -10.42
CA PHE A 113 11.32 -16.98 -10.06
C PHE A 113 10.72 -15.82 -10.86
N ARG A 114 9.51 -16.03 -11.38
CA ARG A 114 8.77 -15.04 -12.18
C ARG A 114 8.05 -14.03 -11.28
N LEU A 115 8.82 -13.07 -10.75
CA LEU A 115 8.30 -12.02 -9.88
C LEU A 115 7.23 -11.16 -10.57
N ASP A 116 7.36 -10.96 -11.89
CA ASP A 116 6.38 -10.25 -12.71
C ASP A 116 4.98 -10.90 -12.67
N LEU A 117 4.90 -12.23 -12.63
CA LEU A 117 3.62 -12.94 -12.51
C LEU A 117 3.01 -12.77 -11.12
N LEU A 118 3.82 -12.88 -10.06
CA LEU A 118 3.35 -12.62 -8.68
C LEU A 118 2.84 -11.19 -8.55
N TYR A 119 3.58 -10.23 -9.09
CA TYR A 119 3.21 -8.82 -9.04
C TYR A 119 1.95 -8.52 -9.86
N THR A 120 1.77 -9.17 -11.02
CA THR A 120 0.53 -9.07 -11.81
C THR A 120 -0.68 -9.55 -11.01
N SER A 121 -0.55 -10.71 -10.33
CA SER A 121 -1.60 -11.22 -9.45
C SER A 121 -1.89 -10.27 -8.29
N PHE A 122 -0.84 -9.66 -7.71
CA PHE A 122 -1.00 -8.63 -6.69
C PHE A 122 -1.79 -7.42 -7.21
N LEU A 123 -1.46 -6.89 -8.40
CA LEU A 123 -2.19 -5.76 -8.99
C LEU A 123 -3.67 -6.09 -9.27
N ALA A 124 -3.97 -7.30 -9.75
CA ALA A 124 -5.34 -7.74 -9.97
C ALA A 124 -6.14 -7.80 -8.65
N LEU A 125 -5.53 -8.28 -7.57
CA LEU A 125 -6.14 -8.25 -6.23
C LEU A 125 -6.33 -6.82 -5.71
N VAL A 126 -5.39 -5.92 -5.97
CA VAL A 126 -5.52 -4.50 -5.60
C VAL A 126 -6.73 -3.86 -6.29
N GLU A 127 -6.92 -4.09 -7.59
CA GLU A 127 -8.09 -3.59 -8.32
C GLU A 127 -9.41 -4.13 -7.74
N GLN A 128 -9.46 -5.43 -7.43
CA GLN A 128 -10.62 -6.04 -6.78
C GLN A 128 -10.89 -5.42 -5.39
N ASN A 129 -9.84 -5.21 -4.60
CA ASN A 129 -9.94 -4.61 -3.27
C ASN A 129 -10.45 -3.16 -3.33
N VAL A 130 -9.99 -2.35 -4.29
CA VAL A 130 -10.49 -0.97 -4.47
C VAL A 130 -11.98 -0.98 -4.83
N ASN A 131 -12.39 -1.88 -5.72
CA ASN A 131 -13.79 -2.01 -6.11
C ASN A 131 -14.68 -2.49 -4.95
N GLN A 132 -14.18 -3.41 -4.13
CA GLN A 132 -14.87 -3.85 -2.91
C GLN A 132 -14.96 -2.70 -1.90
N PHE A 133 -13.85 -2.02 -1.62
CA PHE A 133 -13.82 -0.87 -0.71
C PHE A 133 -14.83 0.22 -1.11
N ARG A 134 -14.95 0.54 -2.40
CA ARG A 134 -15.95 1.51 -2.88
C ARG A 134 -17.38 1.09 -2.58
N ARG A 135 -17.70 -0.22 -2.58
CA ARG A 135 -19.03 -0.71 -2.20
C ARG A 135 -19.22 -0.63 -0.69
N ASP A 136 -18.28 -1.19 0.06
CA ASP A 136 -18.33 -1.24 1.53
C ASP A 136 -18.38 0.17 2.13
N PHE A 137 -17.66 1.13 1.55
CA PHE A 137 -17.67 2.50 2.00
C PHE A 137 -19.03 3.18 1.80
N ARG A 138 -19.74 2.91 0.69
CA ARG A 138 -21.10 3.44 0.49
C ARG A 138 -22.09 2.86 1.48
N GLU A 139 -22.00 1.56 1.73
CA GLU A 139 -22.84 0.88 2.73
C GLU A 139 -22.56 1.44 4.13
N LEU A 140 -21.27 1.66 4.46
CA LEU A 140 -20.88 2.26 5.73
C LEU A 140 -21.43 3.68 5.88
N VAL A 141 -21.33 4.54 4.85
CA VAL A 141 -21.90 5.89 4.90
C VAL A 141 -23.41 5.84 5.12
N SER A 142 -24.14 5.00 4.38
CA SER A 142 -25.59 4.83 4.57
C SER A 142 -25.92 4.42 6.00
N GLY A 143 -25.23 3.41 6.53
CA GLY A 143 -25.44 2.95 7.90
C GLY A 143 -25.13 4.02 8.94
N THR A 144 -24.06 4.80 8.77
CA THR A 144 -23.74 5.89 9.71
C THR A 144 -24.76 7.02 9.68
N THR A 145 -25.30 7.36 8.50
CA THR A 145 -26.36 8.37 8.39
C THR A 145 -27.64 7.90 9.08
N GLU A 146 -28.03 6.63 8.93
CA GLU A 146 -29.19 6.05 9.62
C GLU A 146 -29.03 6.09 11.14
N GLU A 147 -27.87 5.70 11.67
CA GLU A 147 -27.60 5.74 13.11
C GLU A 147 -27.69 7.16 13.69
N ILE A 148 -27.14 8.18 13.01
CA ILE A 148 -27.14 9.57 13.49
C ILE A 148 -28.53 10.21 13.45
N GLN A 149 -29.40 9.81 12.52
CA GLN A 149 -30.77 10.33 12.48
C GLN A 149 -31.52 10.11 13.80
N HIS A 150 -31.17 9.08 14.57
CA HIS A 150 -31.76 8.79 15.87
C HIS A 150 -31.30 9.71 17.02
N PHE A 151 -30.25 10.50 16.82
CA PHE A 151 -29.68 11.34 17.89
C PHE A 151 -30.36 12.71 18.02
N GLU A 152 -31.16 13.14 17.03
CA GLU A 152 -31.84 14.45 16.99
C GLU A 152 -30.94 15.62 17.44
N ASP A 153 -29.67 15.60 17.02
CA ASP A 153 -28.63 16.54 17.44
C ASP A 153 -28.34 17.59 16.34
N GLU A 154 -28.13 18.84 16.76
CA GLU A 154 -27.81 19.96 15.88
C GLU A 154 -26.46 19.81 15.16
N ASP A 155 -25.54 19.02 15.71
CA ASP A 155 -24.20 18.72 15.17
C ASP A 155 -24.15 17.37 14.41
N SER A 156 -25.29 16.88 13.90
CA SER A 156 -25.39 15.59 13.18
C SER A 156 -24.30 15.34 12.13
N ASP A 157 -23.95 16.34 11.31
CA ASP A 157 -22.88 16.23 10.29
C ASP A 157 -21.49 15.97 10.88
N TYR A 158 -21.20 16.55 12.05
CA TYR A 158 -19.95 16.31 12.76
C TYR A 158 -19.94 14.91 13.38
N LEU A 159 -21.05 14.50 14.00
CA LEU A 159 -21.19 13.18 14.60
C LEU A 159 -21.11 12.05 13.56
N GLU A 160 -21.70 12.23 12.37
CA GLU A 160 -21.57 11.29 11.25
C GLU A 160 -20.09 11.08 10.87
N LYS A 161 -19.32 12.17 10.77
CA LYS A 161 -17.87 12.10 10.49
C LYS A 161 -17.12 11.40 11.62
N VAL A 162 -17.46 11.65 12.88
CA VAL A 162 -16.85 10.97 14.03
C VAL A 162 -17.10 9.47 13.98
N LEU A 163 -18.33 9.05 13.67
CA LEU A 163 -18.66 7.62 13.51
C LEU A 163 -17.92 6.99 12.33
N LEU A 164 -17.91 7.65 11.17
CA LEU A 164 -17.18 7.18 9.99
C LEU A 164 -15.68 7.00 10.27
N ILE A 165 -15.04 8.02 10.85
CA ILE A 165 -13.62 7.98 11.22
C ILE A 165 -13.35 6.84 12.20
N SER A 166 -14.20 6.68 13.21
CA SER A 166 -14.05 5.63 14.23
C SER A 166 -14.20 4.24 13.64
N SER A 167 -15.19 4.02 12.78
CA SER A 167 -15.45 2.76 12.10
C SER A 167 -14.31 2.38 11.14
N LEU A 168 -13.87 3.30 10.29
CA LEU A 168 -12.73 3.08 9.39
C LEU A 168 -11.43 2.81 10.16
N SER A 169 -11.21 3.52 11.27
CA SER A 169 -10.06 3.28 12.14
C SER A 169 -10.12 1.88 12.77
N TYR A 170 -11.31 1.43 13.19
CA TYR A 170 -11.52 0.09 13.69
C TYR A 170 -11.22 -0.97 12.61
N MET A 171 -11.76 -0.80 11.40
CA MET A 171 -11.50 -1.69 10.26
C MET A 171 -10.01 -1.76 9.90
N SER A 172 -9.33 -0.61 9.85
CA SER A 172 -7.87 -0.53 9.64
C SER A 172 -7.10 -1.36 10.67
N ASN A 173 -7.51 -1.30 11.94
CA ASN A 173 -6.92 -2.10 13.01
C ASN A 173 -7.19 -3.60 12.86
N LEU A 174 -8.39 -4.00 12.41
CA LEU A 174 -8.70 -5.40 12.11
C LEU A 174 -7.76 -5.95 11.03
N TYR A 175 -7.64 -5.24 9.91
CA TYR A 175 -6.73 -5.64 8.83
C TYR A 175 -5.29 -5.69 9.30
N ARG A 176 -4.81 -4.67 10.03
CA ARG A 176 -3.45 -4.67 10.57
C ARG A 176 -3.18 -5.89 11.44
N ARG A 177 -4.06 -6.21 12.39
CA ARG A 177 -3.91 -7.37 13.27
C ARG A 177 -3.90 -8.69 12.49
N THR A 178 -4.73 -8.80 11.44
CA THR A 178 -4.71 -9.97 10.55
C THR A 178 -3.38 -10.09 9.82
N VAL A 179 -2.85 -8.99 9.29
CA VAL A 179 -1.54 -9.00 8.61
C VAL A 179 -0.42 -9.37 9.58
N GLU A 180 -0.36 -8.76 10.77
CA GLU A 180 0.60 -9.11 11.82
C GLU A 180 0.51 -10.61 12.17
N ARG A 181 -0.71 -11.16 12.26
CA ARG A 181 -0.89 -12.58 12.53
C ARG A 181 -0.41 -13.50 11.41
N LEU A 182 -0.62 -13.11 10.15
CA LEU A 182 -0.09 -13.85 9.00
C LEU A 182 1.45 -13.80 8.98
N VAL A 183 2.04 -12.67 9.39
CA VAL A 183 3.49 -12.55 9.54
C VAL A 183 4.00 -13.49 10.64
N ASP A 184 3.31 -13.58 11.79
CA ASP A 184 3.66 -14.53 12.85
C ASP A 184 3.65 -15.99 12.36
N GLU A 185 2.73 -16.33 11.45
CA GLU A 185 2.66 -17.69 10.87
C GLU A 185 3.89 -17.98 10.01
N ILE A 186 4.33 -17.02 9.19
CA ILE A 186 5.58 -17.15 8.42
C ILE A 186 6.79 -17.32 9.36
N HIS A 187 6.81 -16.63 10.51
CA HIS A 187 7.87 -16.80 11.52
C HIS A 187 7.88 -18.19 12.19
N ARG A 188 6.75 -18.89 12.22
CA ARG A 188 6.64 -20.22 12.86
C ARG A 188 6.97 -21.37 11.91
N GLU A 189 6.92 -21.14 10.61
CA GLU A 189 7.22 -22.15 9.58
C GLU A 189 8.74 -22.28 9.29
N GLU A 190 9.57 -21.45 9.91
CA GLU A 190 11.05 -21.52 9.91
C GLU A 190 11.60 -22.24 11.14
#